data_AF-K1U9J9-F1
#
_entry.id   AF-K1U9J9-F1
#
_cell.length_a   1.000
_cell.length_b   1.000
_cell.length_c   1.000
_cell.angle_alpha   90.00
_cell.angle_beta   90.00
_cell.angle_gamma   90.00
#
_symmetry.space_group_name_H-M   'P 1'
#
loop_
_entity.id
_entity.type
_entity.pdbx_description
1 polymer ?
#
loop_
_entity_poly.entity_id
_entity_poly.type
_entity_poly.pdbx_seq_one_letter_code
_entity_poly.pdbx_strand_id
1 'polypeptide(L)'
;MKETLIIAGFGGQGVLSMGKILAYSGVMQDYEVTWMPSYGPEMRGGTANVTVILSDKRISSPIAHEFDTAIVLNQQSMDKFESMVRPGGTLIYDTNGITRHPSRTDINI
;
A
#
# COMPACT_ATOMS: atom_id res chain seq x y z
N MET A 1 0.52 -7.16 17.43
CA MET A 1 0.00 -6.28 16.37
C MET A 1 0.54 -6.73 15.03
N LYS A 2 -0.31 -6.83 14.02
CA LYS A 2 0.09 -7.04 12.62
C LYS A 2 -0.64 -5.98 11.79
N GLU A 3 0.10 -5.24 10.99
CA GLU A 3 -0.41 -4.22 10.08
C GLU A 3 0.08 -4.52 8.66
N THR A 4 -0.85 -4.59 7.72
CA THR A 4 -0.61 -4.93 6.32
C THR A 4 -0.99 -3.73 5.46
N LEU A 5 0.01 -3.10 4.86
CA LEU A 5 -0.15 -1.88 4.08
C LEU A 5 0.15 -2.12 2.61
N ILE A 6 -0.61 -1.45 1.73
CA ILE A 6 -0.29 -1.30 0.31
C ILE A 6 -0.06 0.17 -0.02
N ILE A 7 1.02 0.48 -0.73
CA ILE A 7 1.28 1.82 -1.27
C ILE A 7 1.37 1.67 -2.78
N ALA A 8 0.58 2.43 -3.53
CA ALA A 8 0.43 2.24 -4.96
C ALA A 8 0.28 3.57 -5.73
N GLY A 9 0.88 3.62 -6.92
CA GLY A 9 0.90 4.80 -7.78
C GLY A 9 1.66 4.54 -9.09
N PHE A 10 2.08 5.61 -9.75
CA PHE A 10 2.99 5.56 -10.89
C PHE A 10 4.45 5.54 -10.43
N GLY A 11 5.30 4.91 -11.26
CA GLY A 11 6.75 5.05 -11.13
C GLY A 11 7.17 6.52 -11.11
N GLY A 12 7.98 6.91 -10.13
CA GLY A 12 8.43 8.29 -9.90
C GLY A 12 7.67 9.06 -8.81
N GLN A 13 6.51 8.57 -8.33
CA GLN A 13 5.77 9.20 -7.22
C GLN A 13 6.32 8.86 -5.83
N GLY A 14 7.47 8.17 -5.74
CA GLY A 14 8.07 7.81 -4.45
C GLY A 14 7.40 6.62 -3.72
N VAL A 15 6.53 5.87 -4.40
CA VAL A 15 5.80 4.70 -3.84
C VAL A 15 6.73 3.70 -3.14
N LEU A 16 7.77 3.24 -3.84
CA LEU A 16 8.74 2.27 -3.28
C LEU A 16 9.53 2.87 -2.13
N SER A 17 9.87 4.16 -2.23
CA SER A 17 10.63 4.89 -1.20
C SER A 17 9.83 5.02 0.09
N MET A 18 8.54 5.38 0.03
CA MET A 18 7.67 5.42 1.22
C MET A 18 7.60 4.05 1.89
N GLY A 19 7.37 2.99 1.12
CA GLY A 19 7.34 1.64 1.68
C GLY A 19 8.66 1.26 2.36
N LYS A 20 9.79 1.67 1.75
CA LYS A 20 11.12 1.37 2.29
C LYS A 20 11.40 2.13 3.59
N ILE A 21 10.99 3.40 3.67
CA ILE A 21 11.08 4.21 4.90
C ILE A 21 10.26 3.56 6.01
N LEU A 22 9.01 3.17 5.75
CA LEU A 22 8.18 2.47 6.74
C LEU A 22 8.81 1.16 7.20
N ALA A 23 9.36 0.38 6.27
CA ALA A 23 10.01 -0.88 6.58
C ALA A 23 11.24 -0.66 7.50
N TYR A 24 12.09 0.31 7.19
CA TYR A 24 13.24 0.64 8.05
C TYR A 24 12.80 1.15 9.43
N SER A 25 11.80 2.03 9.49
CA SER A 25 11.25 2.49 10.77
C SER A 25 10.73 1.34 11.61
N GLY A 26 10.07 0.35 10.98
CA GLY A 26 9.61 -0.86 11.66
C GLY A 26 10.77 -1.69 12.23
N VAL A 27 11.82 -1.91 11.45
CA VAL A 27 13.03 -2.61 11.90
C VAL A 27 13.71 -1.87 13.07
N MET A 28 13.78 -0.54 13.02
CA MET A 28 14.34 0.28 14.11
C MET A 28 13.52 0.22 15.41
N GLN A 29 12.27 -0.23 15.34
CA GLN A 29 11.37 -0.44 16.48
C GLN A 29 11.25 -1.92 16.88
N ASP A 30 12.18 -2.77 16.44
CA ASP A 30 12.21 -4.21 16.73
C ASP A 30 10.98 -5.00 16.22
N TYR A 31 10.29 -4.48 15.19
CA TYR A 31 9.23 -5.24 14.51
C TYR A 31 9.81 -6.20 13.46
N GLU A 32 9.08 -7.29 13.25
CA GLU A 32 9.23 -8.14 12.08
C GLU A 32 8.63 -7.43 10.86
N VAL A 33 9.38 -7.38 9.76
CA VAL A 33 9.00 -6.58 8.58
C VAL A 33 9.15 -7.38 7.29
N THR A 34 8.16 -7.28 6.40
CA THR A 34 8.34 -7.63 4.99
C THR A 34 8.09 -6.44 4.10
N TRP A 35 8.93 -6.29 3.08
CA TRP A 35 8.82 -5.26 2.05
C TRP A 35 8.84 -5.94 0.68
N MET A 36 7.70 -5.95 -0.01
CA MET A 36 7.52 -6.65 -1.29
C MET A 36 7.11 -5.66 -2.39
N PRO A 37 8.04 -5.22 -3.24
CA PRO A 37 7.73 -4.33 -4.34
C PRO A 37 7.13 -5.10 -5.52
N SER A 38 6.25 -4.45 -6.26
CA SER A 38 5.73 -4.92 -7.54
C SER A 38 5.66 -3.75 -8.51
N TYR A 39 6.45 -3.81 -9.58
CA TYR A 39 6.45 -2.83 -10.65
C TYR A 39 6.71 -3.54 -11.98
N GLY A 40 6.12 -3.01 -13.05
CA GLY A 40 6.34 -3.53 -14.39
C GLY A 40 7.66 -3.06 -15.01
N PRO A 41 8.06 -3.62 -16.16
CA PRO A 41 9.29 -3.27 -16.87
C PRO A 41 9.21 -1.91 -17.58
N GLU A 42 8.07 -1.20 -17.51
CA GLU A 42 7.88 0.07 -18.21
C GLU A 42 8.80 1.16 -17.66
N MET A 43 9.60 1.75 -18.54
CA MET A 43 10.56 2.81 -18.19
C MET A 43 9.87 4.11 -17.72
N ARG A 44 8.57 4.32 -18.01
CA ARG A 44 7.78 5.49 -17.60
C ARG A 44 6.29 5.16 -17.55
N GLY A 45 5.58 5.70 -16.56
CA GLY A 45 4.11 5.64 -16.49
C GLY A 45 3.52 4.27 -16.10
N GLY A 46 4.38 3.26 -15.87
CA GLY A 46 3.95 1.99 -15.30
C GLY A 46 3.46 2.15 -13.87
N THR A 47 2.55 1.26 -13.47
CA THR A 47 2.12 1.19 -12.07
C THR A 47 3.22 0.55 -11.23
N ALA A 48 3.47 1.15 -10.08
CA ALA A 48 4.33 0.61 -9.05
C ALA A 48 3.51 0.53 -7.76
N ASN A 49 3.63 -0.59 -7.06
CA ASN A 49 3.07 -0.75 -5.74
C ASN A 49 4.05 -1.51 -4.84
N VAL A 50 3.86 -1.38 -3.55
CA VAL A 50 4.66 -2.09 -2.55
C VAL A 50 3.78 -2.49 -1.38
N THR A 51 3.87 -3.77 -1.03
CA THR A 51 3.25 -4.30 0.18
C THR A 51 4.26 -4.22 1.32
N VAL A 52 3.85 -3.63 2.44
CA VAL A 52 4.63 -3.59 3.67
C VAL A 52 3.83 -4.27 4.77
N ILE A 53 4.43 -5.24 5.44
CA ILE A 53 3.82 -5.88 6.61
C ILE A 53 4.70 -5.59 7.81
N LEU A 54 4.12 -5.05 8.87
CA LEU A 54 4.75 -4.82 10.16
C LEU A 54 4.11 -5.74 11.18
N SER A 55 4.89 -6.47 11.98
CA SER A 55 4.34 -7.33 13.01
C SER A 55 5.22 -7.45 14.23
N ASP A 56 4.59 -7.63 15.40
CA ASP A 56 5.26 -8.03 16.65
C ASP A 56 5.64 -9.53 16.69
N LYS A 57 5.27 -10.29 15.66
CA LYS A 57 5.52 -11.72 15.54
C LYS A 57 6.06 -12.03 14.15
N ARG A 58 6.73 -13.19 14.04
CA ARG A 58 7.32 -13.65 12.78
C ARG A 58 6.28 -13.68 11.66
N ILE A 59 6.63 -13.08 10.53
CA ILE A 59 5.76 -13.04 9.35
C ILE A 59 5.95 -14.33 8.55
N SER A 60 4.86 -15.04 8.27
CA SER A 60 4.87 -16.31 7.53
C SER A 60 4.94 -16.14 6.01
N SER A 61 4.34 -15.06 5.48
CA SER A 61 4.29 -14.77 4.05
C SER A 61 4.24 -13.25 3.81
N PRO A 62 4.98 -12.75 2.80
CA PRO A 62 4.90 -11.35 2.36
C PRO A 62 3.71 -11.08 1.42
N ILE A 63 2.96 -12.11 1.00
CA ILE A 63 1.82 -11.98 0.09
C ILE A 63 0.55 -11.70 0.89
N ALA A 64 -0.16 -10.64 0.53
CA ALA A 64 -1.42 -10.24 1.13
C ALA A 64 -2.52 -10.09 0.07
N HIS A 65 -3.74 -10.47 0.43
CA HIS A 65 -4.94 -10.33 -0.41
C HIS A 65 -5.91 -9.27 0.12
N GLU A 66 -5.75 -8.89 1.39
CA GLU A 66 -6.50 -7.83 2.05
C GLU A 66 -5.52 -6.92 2.79
N PHE A 67 -5.84 -5.63 2.87
CA PHE A 67 -5.01 -4.61 3.47
C PHE A 67 -5.74 -3.90 4.60
N ASP A 68 -4.99 -3.64 5.68
CA ASP A 68 -5.44 -2.82 6.80
C ASP A 68 -5.41 -1.34 6.41
N THR A 69 -4.37 -0.92 5.68
CA THR A 69 -4.19 0.43 5.17
C THR A 69 -3.77 0.43 3.69
N ALA A 70 -4.38 1.29 2.88
CA ALA A 70 -3.98 1.54 1.49
C ALA A 70 -3.63 3.03 1.28
N ILE A 71 -2.49 3.30 0.63
CA ILE A 71 -2.09 4.63 0.17
C ILE A 71 -2.07 4.62 -1.35
N VAL A 72 -2.96 5.41 -1.98
CA VAL A 72 -3.25 5.34 -3.42
C VAL A 72 -3.03 6.69 -4.09
N LEU A 73 -2.13 6.75 -5.08
CA LEU A 73 -1.68 8.01 -5.70
C LEU A 73 -2.11 8.19 -7.17
N ASN A 74 -2.91 7.28 -7.72
CA ASN A 74 -3.45 7.40 -9.07
C ASN A 74 -4.75 6.58 -9.26
N GLN A 75 -5.47 6.87 -10.35
CA GLN A 75 -6.73 6.19 -10.66
C GLN A 75 -6.58 4.67 -10.85
N GLN A 76 -5.54 4.21 -11.55
CA GLN A 76 -5.33 2.79 -11.82
C GLN A 76 -5.11 1.97 -10.54
N SER A 77 -4.44 2.56 -9.55
CA SER A 77 -4.26 1.93 -8.25
C SER A 77 -5.53 1.97 -7.41
N MET A 78 -6.33 3.05 -7.50
CA MET A 78 -7.65 3.12 -6.86
C MET A 78 -8.54 1.97 -7.37
N ASP A 79 -8.68 1.86 -8.69
CA ASP A 79 -9.48 0.81 -9.33
C ASP A 79 -9.04 -0.60 -8.94
N LYS A 80 -7.73 -0.79 -8.64
CA LYS A 80 -7.14 -2.09 -8.31
C LYS A 80 -7.23 -2.44 -6.83
N PHE A 81 -7.03 -1.48 -5.93
CA PHE A 81 -6.77 -1.76 -4.50
C PHE A 81 -7.91 -1.32 -3.57
N GLU A 82 -8.85 -0.47 -3.98
CA GLU A 82 -9.97 -0.02 -3.12
C GLU A 82 -10.76 -1.19 -2.52
N SER A 83 -11.07 -2.20 -3.34
CA SER A 83 -11.83 -3.40 -2.91
C SER A 83 -11.03 -4.34 -2.02
N MET A 84 -9.70 -4.22 -1.99
CA MET A 84 -8.80 -5.04 -1.17
C MET A 84 -8.58 -4.44 0.23
N VAL A 85 -9.06 -3.23 0.51
CA VAL A 85 -9.07 -2.68 1.87
C VAL A 85 -10.12 -3.42 2.68
N ARG A 86 -9.74 -4.01 3.81
CA ARG A 86 -10.68 -4.75 4.66
C ARG A 86 -11.74 -3.79 5.26
N PRO A 87 -12.94 -4.26 5.60
CA PRO A 87 -13.90 -3.45 6.36
C PRO A 87 -13.27 -2.89 7.65
N GLY A 88 -13.48 -1.60 7.90
CA GLY A 88 -12.86 -0.84 8.99
C GLY A 88 -11.39 -0.46 8.75
N GLY A 89 -10.81 -0.82 7.61
CA GLY A 89 -9.47 -0.38 7.19
C GLY A 89 -9.43 1.08 6.76
N THR A 90 -8.24 1.57 6.41
CA THR A 90 -8.01 2.97 6.05
C THR A 90 -7.51 3.11 4.62
N LEU A 91 -8.13 4.00 3.85
CA LEU A 91 -7.74 4.35 2.49
C LEU A 91 -7.34 5.83 2.42
N ILE A 92 -6.04 6.09 2.30
CA ILE A 92 -5.49 7.42 2.06
C ILE A 92 -5.25 7.56 0.56
N TYR A 93 -5.74 8.63 -0.06
CA TYR A 93 -5.55 8.81 -1.50
C TYR A 93 -5.29 10.25 -1.92
N ASP A 94 -4.60 10.42 -3.06
CA ASP A 94 -4.42 11.74 -3.69
C ASP A 94 -5.69 12.13 -4.45
N THR A 95 -6.32 13.24 -4.05
CA THR A 95 -7.49 13.76 -4.74
C THR A 95 -7.16 14.32 -6.12
N ASN A 96 -5.90 14.65 -6.39
CA ASN A 96 -5.45 15.14 -7.69
C ASN A 96 -5.21 13.97 -8.66
N GLY A 97 -5.81 14.04 -9.85
CA GLY A 97 -5.62 13.00 -10.87
C GLY A 97 -6.44 11.73 -10.65
N ILE A 98 -7.28 11.69 -9.60
CA ILE A 98 -8.34 10.69 -9.40
C ILE A 98 -9.67 11.32 -9.76
N THR A 99 -10.42 10.68 -10.66
CA THR A 99 -11.73 11.15 -11.16
C THR A 99 -12.89 10.33 -10.61
N ARG A 100 -12.64 9.07 -10.25
CA ARG A 100 -13.60 8.23 -9.52
C ARG A 100 -13.12 8.09 -8.09
N HIS A 101 -13.77 8.81 -7.20
CA HIS A 101 -13.51 8.77 -5.78
C HIS A 101 -14.12 7.51 -5.15
N PRO A 102 -13.51 6.99 -4.06
CA PRO A 102 -14.04 5.83 -3.35
C PRO A 102 -15.46 6.10 -2.86
N SER A 103 -16.32 5.08 -2.97
CA SER A 103 -17.75 5.16 -2.59
C SER A 103 -18.11 4.23 -1.44
N ARG A 104 -17.15 3.44 -0.97
CA ARG A 104 -17.31 2.51 0.15
C ARG A 104 -17.58 3.26 1.45
N THR A 105 -18.58 2.79 2.20
CA THR A 105 -18.98 3.35 3.49
C THR A 105 -18.48 2.52 4.68
N ASP A 106 -17.90 1.37 4.41
CA ASP A 106 -17.41 0.41 5.40
C ASP A 106 -15.92 0.56 5.71
N ILE A 107 -15.24 1.56 5.13
CA ILE A 107 -13.82 1.86 5.36
C ILE A 107 -13.65 3.34 5.75
N ASN A 108 -12.52 3.65 6.38
CA ASN A 108 -12.13 5.02 6.70
C ASN A 108 -11.39 5.62 5.49
N ILE A 109 -11.80 6.82 5.05
CA ILE A 109 -11.23 7.54 3.90
C ILE A 109 -10.67 8.87 4.38
#